data_AF-A0A258LQ79-F1
#
_entry.id   AF-A0A258LQ79-F1
#
_cell.length_a   1.000
_cell.length_b   1.000
_cell.length_c   1.000
_cell.angle_alpha   90.00
_cell.angle_beta   90.00
_cell.angle_gamma   90.00
#
_symmetry.space_group_name_H-M   'P 1'
#
loop_
_entity.id
_entity.type
_entity.pdbx_description
1 polymer ?
#
loop_
_entity_poly.entity_id
_entity_poly.type
_entity_poly.pdbx_seq_one_letter_code
_entity_poly.pdbx_strand_id
1 'polypeptide(L)'
;MRLVLWNEAAKVGCLKTHDHVIHDQGANMLHISTAGHERANFNAALNVTASMQKALLCGVSVLACGVVLGGTPAAQAQTIGTSSASTVYSTGADITVLTNVVLSGTPFGIANATLTNSITNGGTVSNKHTGIYNADTLNAFSNTGTISGLTGVVNEFGGTIQTLTNSGSISGIQYGILNFGVINQLTNANTGVIATSGARSSAINNSGSIGRLTNNGTIAGGARGIYNYVTSNSAVAAYIGVLTNNGLISSRSNSAITNTGNSTIGVLSNTGTISGPGGIFNYGRADIGVLTNGTLTNGVASNALIRGGLYNAGTIGVLTNDGTI
;
A
#
# COMPACT_ATOMS: atom_id res chain seq x y z
N MET A 1 -1.26 -33.08 -61.10
CA MET A 1 -2.21 -32.46 -62.05
C MET A 1 -3.33 -31.80 -61.25
N ARG A 2 -3.56 -30.50 -61.48
CA ARG A 2 -4.70 -29.67 -61.04
C ARG A 2 -4.97 -29.44 -59.54
N LEU A 3 -4.68 -28.19 -59.15
CA LEU A 3 -5.43 -27.35 -58.21
C LEU A 3 -6.93 -27.31 -58.58
N VAL A 4 -7.83 -27.43 -57.60
CA VAL A 4 -9.15 -26.75 -57.60
C VAL A 4 -9.51 -26.35 -56.16
N LEU A 5 -9.55 -25.04 -55.94
CA LEU A 5 -10.27 -24.39 -54.84
C LEU A 5 -11.76 -24.45 -55.14
N TRP A 6 -12.62 -24.71 -54.15
CA TRP A 6 -13.99 -24.19 -54.18
C TRP A 6 -14.40 -23.68 -52.79
N ASN A 7 -15.01 -22.51 -52.83
CA ASN A 7 -15.43 -21.62 -51.78
C ASN A 7 -16.96 -21.69 -51.74
N GLU A 8 -17.58 -21.83 -50.57
CA GLU A 8 -18.93 -21.29 -50.40
C GLU A 8 -19.21 -20.93 -48.94
N ALA A 9 -19.54 -19.65 -48.77
CA ALA A 9 -20.02 -19.04 -47.56
C ALA A 9 -21.55 -19.19 -47.45
N ALA A 10 -22.04 -18.94 -46.22
CA ALA A 10 -23.45 -18.72 -45.86
C ALA A 10 -24.34 -19.98 -45.82
N LYS A 11 -25.27 -20.17 -44.89
CA LYS A 11 -25.79 -19.36 -43.77
C LYS A 11 -26.63 -20.33 -42.91
N VAL A 12 -26.53 -20.17 -41.59
CA VAL A 12 -27.63 -20.13 -40.61
C VAL A 12 -28.73 -21.21 -40.70
N GLY A 13 -28.76 -22.08 -39.69
CA GLY A 13 -29.94 -22.84 -39.32
C GLY A 13 -29.86 -23.28 -37.86
N CYS A 14 -30.45 -22.49 -36.95
CA CYS A 14 -30.78 -22.97 -35.61
C CYS A 14 -31.75 -24.16 -35.74
N LEU A 15 -31.34 -25.33 -35.24
CA LEU A 15 -32.29 -26.39 -34.87
C LEU A 15 -32.11 -26.68 -33.38
N LYS A 16 -33.16 -26.38 -32.61
CA LYS A 16 -33.33 -26.83 -31.23
C LYS A 16 -33.83 -28.28 -31.21
N THR A 17 -33.62 -28.89 -30.04
CA THR A 17 -34.21 -30.12 -29.49
C THR A 17 -33.69 -31.43 -30.09
N HIS A 18 -33.05 -32.28 -29.29
CA HIS A 18 -33.74 -33.34 -28.55
C HIS A 18 -32.81 -33.90 -27.46
N ASP A 19 -33.44 -34.30 -26.36
CA ASP A 19 -32.86 -34.99 -25.22
C ASP A 19 -31.99 -36.18 -25.65
N HIS A 20 -30.79 -36.27 -25.10
CA HIS A 20 -30.16 -37.56 -24.84
C HIS A 20 -29.51 -37.50 -23.46
N VAL A 21 -30.22 -38.11 -22.51
CA VAL A 21 -29.70 -38.53 -21.22
C VAL A 21 -28.61 -39.56 -21.50
N ILE A 22 -27.35 -39.20 -21.27
CA ILE A 22 -26.27 -40.16 -21.11
C ILE A 22 -25.94 -40.20 -19.62
N HIS A 23 -26.44 -41.24 -18.96
CA HIS A 23 -25.84 -41.76 -17.73
C HIS A 23 -24.47 -42.33 -18.11
N ASP A 24 -23.39 -41.74 -17.61
CA ASP A 24 -22.12 -42.46 -17.45
C ASP A 24 -21.66 -42.31 -16.00
N GLN A 25 -21.54 -43.45 -15.34
CA GLN A 25 -21.03 -43.59 -13.98
C GLN A 25 -19.56 -43.95 -14.06
N GLY A 26 -18.68 -43.07 -13.57
CA GLY A 26 -17.26 -43.42 -13.42
C GLY A 26 -16.38 -42.27 -12.96
N ALA A 27 -16.01 -42.30 -11.68
CA ALA A 27 -14.74 -41.83 -11.10
C ALA A 27 -14.19 -40.43 -11.49
N ASN A 28 -14.54 -39.45 -10.65
CA ASN A 28 -13.64 -38.57 -9.89
C ASN A 28 -12.27 -38.15 -10.47
N MET A 29 -12.17 -36.81 -10.58
CA MET A 29 -11.01 -35.96 -10.24
C MET A 29 -9.89 -35.83 -11.28
N LEU A 30 -10.16 -35.01 -12.30
CA LEU A 30 -9.12 -34.34 -13.09
C LEU A 30 -8.38 -33.33 -12.19
N HIS A 31 -7.11 -33.64 -11.86
CA HIS A 31 -6.17 -32.71 -11.27
C HIS A 31 -6.08 -31.43 -12.13
N ILE A 32 -6.59 -30.32 -11.63
CA ILE A 32 -6.22 -28.99 -12.13
C ILE A 32 -4.83 -28.69 -11.57
N SER A 33 -3.80 -28.88 -12.39
CA SER A 33 -2.46 -28.42 -12.04
C SER A 33 -2.47 -26.88 -12.01
N THR A 34 -1.83 -26.33 -10.99
CA THR A 34 -1.72 -24.90 -10.66
C THR A 34 -1.00 -24.05 -11.72
N ALA A 35 -0.61 -24.61 -12.87
CA ALA A 35 0.01 -23.90 -13.98
C ALA A 35 -0.99 -23.04 -14.81
N GLY A 36 -2.30 -23.24 -14.64
CA GLY A 36 -3.34 -22.48 -15.36
C GLY A 36 -3.63 -21.08 -14.79
N HIS A 37 -3.29 -20.81 -13.53
CA HIS A 37 -3.56 -19.52 -12.88
C HIS A 37 -2.52 -18.44 -13.20
N GLU A 38 -1.28 -18.81 -13.54
CA GLU A 38 -0.23 -17.84 -13.88
C GLU A 38 -0.40 -17.26 -15.30
N ARG A 39 -1.00 -18.00 -16.24
CA ARG A 39 -1.24 -17.52 -17.61
C ARG A 39 -2.44 -16.57 -17.73
N ALA A 40 -3.39 -16.63 -16.80
CA ALA A 40 -4.53 -15.70 -16.78
C ALA A 40 -4.12 -14.26 -16.39
N ASN A 41 -3.06 -14.09 -15.58
CA ASN A 41 -2.57 -12.78 -15.17
C ASN A 41 -1.69 -12.09 -16.24
N PHE A 42 -1.03 -12.84 -17.12
CA PHE A 42 -0.23 -12.23 -18.19
C PHE A 42 -1.09 -11.60 -19.31
N ASN A 43 -2.27 -12.18 -19.60
CA ASN A 43 -3.21 -11.60 -20.55
C ASN A 43 -3.95 -10.37 -20.00
N ALA A 44 -4.09 -10.24 -18.68
CA ALA A 44 -4.62 -9.03 -18.06
C ALA A 44 -3.65 -7.85 -18.25
N ALA A 45 -2.35 -8.06 -18.09
CA ALA A 45 -1.33 -7.04 -18.35
C ALA A 45 -1.25 -6.63 -19.83
N LEU A 46 -1.42 -7.58 -20.76
CA LEU A 46 -1.44 -7.28 -22.20
C LEU A 46 -2.68 -6.45 -22.61
N ASN A 47 -3.81 -6.63 -21.92
CA ASN A 47 -5.03 -5.86 -22.13
C ASN A 47 -4.99 -4.44 -21.53
N VAL A 48 -4.10 -4.17 -20.57
CA VAL A 48 -3.86 -2.80 -20.07
C VAL A 48 -3.19 -1.95 -21.15
N THR A 49 -2.26 -2.50 -21.93
CA THR A 49 -1.67 -1.81 -23.09
C THR A 49 -2.70 -1.47 -24.18
N ALA A 50 -3.68 -2.34 -24.42
CA ALA A 50 -4.75 -2.09 -25.39
C ALA A 50 -5.81 -1.10 -24.86
N SER A 51 -6.04 -1.05 -23.54
CA SER A 51 -6.93 -0.06 -22.92
C SER A 51 -6.28 1.32 -22.83
N MET A 52 -4.96 1.40 -22.69
CA MET A 52 -4.20 2.66 -22.78
C MET A 52 -4.28 3.29 -24.17
N GLN A 53 -4.28 2.49 -25.25
CA GLN A 53 -4.49 3.00 -26.61
C GLN A 53 -5.91 3.53 -26.86
N LYS A 54 -6.93 2.95 -26.20
CA LYS A 54 -8.32 3.39 -26.34
C LYS A 54 -8.66 4.58 -25.42
N ALA A 55 -8.07 4.65 -24.22
CA ALA A 55 -8.29 5.75 -23.28
C ALA A 55 -7.69 7.08 -23.78
N LEU A 56 -6.64 7.02 -24.61
CA LEU A 56 -6.02 8.22 -25.22
C LEU A 56 -6.93 8.88 -26.28
N LEU A 57 -7.96 8.19 -26.79
CA LEU A 57 -8.75 8.64 -27.94
C LEU A 57 -10.11 9.27 -27.57
N CYS A 58 -10.56 9.17 -26.32
CA CYS A 58 -11.93 9.55 -25.96
C CYS A 58 -12.07 10.87 -25.17
N GLY A 59 -10.99 11.63 -24.94
CA GLY A 59 -11.00 12.67 -23.90
C GLY A 59 -10.63 14.11 -24.28
N VAL A 60 -9.82 14.38 -25.30
CA VAL A 60 -9.36 15.76 -25.55
C VAL A 60 -9.23 16.05 -27.03
N SER A 61 -10.07 16.95 -27.53
CA SER A 61 -9.84 17.67 -28.77
C SER A 61 -8.71 18.68 -28.56
N VAL A 62 -7.50 18.40 -29.06
CA VAL A 62 -6.59 19.44 -29.54
C VAL A 62 -6.21 19.10 -30.99
N LEU A 63 -6.48 20.06 -31.85
CA LEU A 63 -6.31 20.05 -33.29
C LEU A 63 -4.83 20.01 -33.72
N ALA A 64 -4.58 19.14 -34.71
CA ALA A 64 -3.83 19.37 -35.95
C ALA A 64 -2.32 19.74 -35.96
N CYS A 65 -1.62 18.88 -36.73
CA CYS A 65 -0.47 19.17 -37.61
C CYS A 65 0.92 19.28 -36.97
N GLY A 66 1.61 18.15 -36.97
CA GLY A 66 3.05 18.07 -36.70
C GLY A 66 3.49 16.62 -36.58
N VAL A 67 3.62 15.92 -37.71
CA VAL A 67 4.37 14.66 -37.74
C VAL A 67 5.82 15.01 -37.42
N VAL A 68 6.21 14.86 -36.15
CA VAL A 68 7.61 14.72 -35.77
C VAL A 68 7.79 13.25 -35.44
N LEU A 69 8.31 12.51 -36.43
CA LEU A 69 8.97 11.23 -36.21
C LEU A 69 10.25 11.51 -35.39
N GLY A 70 10.12 11.59 -34.06
CA GLY A 70 11.24 11.88 -33.18
C GLY A 70 10.86 11.76 -31.71
N GLY A 71 11.32 10.68 -31.06
CA GLY A 71 11.18 10.42 -29.63
C GLY A 71 9.76 10.04 -29.19
N THR A 72 9.62 8.97 -28.42
CA THR A 72 8.43 8.82 -27.58
C THR A 72 8.32 10.08 -26.71
N PRO A 73 7.17 10.80 -26.70
CA PRO A 73 7.02 11.98 -25.87
C PRO A 73 7.44 11.67 -24.44
N ALA A 74 8.25 12.54 -23.84
CA ALA A 74 8.59 12.43 -22.43
C ALA A 74 7.28 12.34 -21.61
N ALA A 75 7.29 11.52 -20.55
CA ALA A 75 6.15 11.41 -19.66
C ALA A 75 5.68 12.80 -19.21
N GLN A 76 4.38 13.08 -19.33
CA GLN A 76 3.81 14.39 -19.03
C GLN A 76 3.25 14.41 -17.60
N ALA A 77 3.57 15.46 -16.84
CA ALA A 77 3.00 15.67 -15.52
C ALA A 77 1.47 15.78 -15.58
N GLN A 78 0.78 15.08 -14.67
CA GLN A 78 -0.67 15.02 -14.56
C GLN A 78 -1.12 15.96 -13.43
N THR A 79 -1.73 17.10 -13.77
CA THR A 79 -2.44 17.93 -12.78
C THR A 79 -3.92 17.61 -12.82
N ILE A 80 -4.46 17.09 -11.74
CA ILE A 80 -5.85 16.69 -11.61
C ILE A 80 -6.60 17.80 -10.90
N GLY A 81 -7.38 18.57 -11.66
CA GLY A 81 -8.20 19.67 -11.17
C GLY A 81 -9.69 19.34 -11.06
N THR A 82 -10.10 18.14 -11.46
CA THR A 82 -11.50 17.70 -11.44
C THR A 82 -11.62 16.35 -10.74
N SER A 83 -12.67 16.21 -9.93
CA SER A 83 -12.97 14.95 -9.24
C SER A 83 -13.19 13.80 -10.23
N SER A 84 -12.77 12.60 -9.86
CA SER A 84 -12.83 11.41 -10.73
C SER A 84 -13.21 10.18 -9.92
N ALA A 85 -14.07 9.34 -10.51
CA ALA A 85 -14.42 8.02 -9.98
C ALA A 85 -13.60 6.88 -10.61
N SER A 86 -12.60 7.21 -11.45
CA SER A 86 -11.69 6.27 -12.08
C SER A 86 -10.32 6.32 -11.42
N THR A 87 -9.61 5.19 -11.42
CA THR A 87 -8.20 5.13 -11.02
C THR A 87 -7.35 6.06 -11.88
N VAL A 88 -6.48 6.84 -11.23
CA VAL A 88 -5.40 7.57 -11.90
C VAL A 88 -4.19 6.67 -11.99
N TYR A 89 -3.73 6.37 -13.19
CA TYR A 89 -2.50 5.61 -13.42
C TYR A 89 -1.33 6.56 -13.68
N SER A 90 -0.17 6.22 -13.11
CA SER A 90 1.08 6.89 -13.41
C SER A 90 1.47 6.76 -14.88
N THR A 91 2.07 7.83 -15.40
CA THR A 91 2.57 7.91 -16.78
C THR A 91 4.09 7.99 -16.86
N GLY A 92 4.77 7.95 -15.73
CA GLY A 92 6.22 8.15 -15.64
C GLY A 92 6.65 9.55 -15.16
N ALA A 93 5.68 10.43 -14.86
CA ALA A 93 5.90 11.83 -14.47
C ALA A 93 5.12 12.19 -13.21
N ASP A 94 5.23 13.45 -12.77
CA ASP A 94 4.58 13.94 -11.56
C ASP A 94 3.05 13.88 -11.64
N ILE A 95 2.41 13.42 -10.56
CA ILE A 95 0.96 13.50 -10.36
C ILE A 95 0.69 14.54 -9.27
N THR A 96 -0.11 15.55 -9.58
CA THR A 96 -0.58 16.56 -8.62
C THR A 96 -2.09 16.54 -8.53
N VAL A 97 -2.63 16.26 -7.36
CA VAL A 97 -4.06 16.37 -7.05
C VAL A 97 -4.30 17.70 -6.36
N LEU A 98 -5.10 18.58 -6.98
CA LEU A 98 -5.39 19.91 -6.44
C LEU A 98 -6.29 19.82 -5.19
N THR A 99 -6.25 20.89 -4.39
CA THR A 99 -7.21 21.09 -3.29
C THR A 99 -8.65 21.04 -3.81
N ASN A 100 -9.56 20.48 -3.00
CA ASN A 100 -10.99 20.29 -3.33
C ASN A 100 -11.31 19.26 -4.42
N VAL A 101 -10.30 18.54 -4.94
CA VAL A 101 -10.51 17.40 -5.84
C VAL A 101 -10.78 16.14 -5.03
N VAL A 102 -11.76 15.35 -5.46
CA VAL A 102 -12.05 14.02 -4.88
C VAL A 102 -11.75 12.93 -5.91
N LEU A 103 -10.83 12.03 -5.57
CA LEU A 103 -10.58 10.80 -6.31
C LEU A 103 -11.21 9.63 -5.55
N SER A 104 -12.14 8.93 -6.20
CA SER A 104 -12.85 7.77 -5.64
C SER A 104 -12.75 6.52 -6.52
N GLY A 105 -11.64 6.40 -7.26
CA GLY A 105 -11.33 5.28 -8.14
C GLY A 105 -11.37 3.91 -7.46
N THR A 106 -11.71 2.88 -8.24
CA THR A 106 -11.65 1.47 -7.79
C THR A 106 -10.86 0.62 -8.79
N PRO A 107 -9.92 -0.23 -8.34
CA PRO A 107 -9.61 -0.54 -6.94
C PRO A 107 -8.72 0.50 -6.23
N PHE A 108 -8.12 1.43 -6.98
CA PHE A 108 -7.14 2.41 -6.50
C PHE A 108 -7.60 3.83 -6.81
N GLY A 109 -7.23 4.80 -5.97
CA GLY A 109 -7.39 6.22 -6.33
C GLY A 109 -6.28 6.65 -7.27
N ILE A 110 -5.05 6.35 -6.84
CA ILE A 110 -3.84 6.52 -7.66
C ILE A 110 -3.07 5.20 -7.65
N ALA A 111 -2.63 4.75 -8.81
CA ALA A 111 -1.78 3.57 -8.97
C ALA A 111 -0.48 3.95 -9.69
N ASN A 112 0.63 3.81 -8.97
CA ASN A 112 1.97 3.85 -9.55
C ASN A 112 2.39 2.44 -9.96
N ALA A 113 2.41 2.17 -11.27
CA ALA A 113 2.86 0.91 -11.86
C ALA A 113 4.05 1.07 -12.82
N THR A 114 4.58 2.29 -12.93
CA THR A 114 5.70 2.69 -13.79
C THR A 114 6.46 3.80 -13.09
N LEU A 115 7.79 3.74 -13.02
CA LEU A 115 8.67 4.75 -12.40
C LEU A 115 8.04 6.16 -12.39
N THR A 116 7.52 6.58 -11.24
CA THR A 116 6.85 7.88 -11.09
C THR A 116 7.77 8.84 -10.37
N ASN A 117 7.93 10.04 -10.90
CA ASN A 117 8.80 11.02 -10.24
C ASN A 117 8.19 11.47 -8.91
N SER A 118 6.96 11.99 -8.90
CA SER A 118 6.29 12.34 -7.64
C SER A 118 4.77 12.20 -7.63
N ILE A 119 4.20 12.05 -6.44
CA ILE A 119 2.77 12.20 -6.16
C ILE A 119 2.61 13.30 -5.10
N THR A 120 1.86 14.34 -5.43
CA THR A 120 1.47 15.41 -4.51
C THR A 120 -0.04 15.41 -4.35
N ASN A 121 -0.54 15.07 -3.17
CA ASN A 121 -1.96 15.12 -2.85
C ASN A 121 -2.30 16.34 -1.98
N GLY A 122 -3.02 17.31 -2.55
CA GLY A 122 -3.71 18.38 -1.82
C GLY A 122 -5.22 18.17 -1.67
N GLY A 123 -5.78 17.15 -2.33
CA GLY A 123 -7.21 16.85 -2.33
C GLY A 123 -7.59 15.67 -1.43
N THR A 124 -8.70 15.03 -1.77
CA THR A 124 -9.22 13.84 -1.08
C THR A 124 -9.11 12.63 -2.00
N VAL A 125 -8.29 11.67 -1.65
CA VAL A 125 -8.22 10.35 -2.28
C VAL A 125 -8.96 9.37 -1.39
N SER A 126 -10.22 9.09 -1.68
CA SER A 126 -11.12 8.29 -0.83
C SER A 126 -11.73 7.13 -1.61
N ASN A 127 -11.16 5.94 -1.45
CA ASN A 127 -11.55 4.75 -2.22
C ASN A 127 -12.09 3.64 -1.32
N LYS A 128 -12.81 2.68 -1.91
CA LYS A 128 -13.30 1.52 -1.14
C LYS A 128 -12.17 0.55 -0.77
N HIS A 129 -11.11 0.45 -1.57
CA HIS A 129 -9.99 -0.47 -1.37
C HIS A 129 -8.72 0.26 -0.94
N THR A 130 -7.96 0.81 -1.88
CA THR A 130 -6.67 1.44 -1.57
C THR A 130 -6.66 2.88 -2.05
N GLY A 131 -6.21 3.79 -1.18
CA GLY A 131 -6.00 5.20 -1.51
C GLY A 131 -4.96 5.34 -2.63
N ILE A 132 -3.71 5.03 -2.29
CA ILE A 132 -2.57 5.06 -3.21
C ILE A 132 -1.88 3.70 -3.21
N TYR A 133 -1.65 3.15 -4.39
CA TYR A 133 -0.98 1.88 -4.61
C TYR A 133 0.35 2.13 -5.35
N ASN A 134 1.45 1.67 -4.77
CA ASN A 134 2.78 1.80 -5.33
C ASN A 134 3.40 0.42 -5.59
N ALA A 135 3.65 0.10 -6.87
CA ALA A 135 4.28 -1.14 -7.30
C ALA A 135 5.62 -0.92 -8.03
N ASP A 136 6.07 0.32 -8.15
CA ASP A 136 7.36 0.69 -8.74
C ASP A 136 8.03 1.78 -7.88
N THR A 137 9.00 2.50 -8.42
CA THR A 137 9.71 3.57 -7.75
C THR A 137 8.89 4.86 -7.78
N LEU A 138 8.83 5.52 -6.62
CA LEU A 138 8.24 6.83 -6.39
C LEU A 138 9.29 7.70 -5.66
N ASN A 139 9.84 8.71 -6.33
CA ASN A 139 10.92 9.51 -5.73
C ASN A 139 10.40 10.43 -4.61
N ALA A 140 9.21 11.01 -4.79
CA ALA A 140 8.63 11.86 -3.76
C ALA A 140 7.12 11.63 -3.65
N PHE A 141 6.66 11.45 -2.42
CA PHE A 141 5.24 11.39 -2.09
C PHE A 141 4.95 12.43 -1.00
N SER A 142 4.23 13.48 -1.37
CA SER A 142 3.75 14.51 -0.45
C SER A 142 2.24 14.42 -0.28
N ASN A 143 1.77 14.27 0.96
CA ASN A 143 0.35 14.33 1.31
C ASN A 143 0.07 15.52 2.22
N THR A 144 -0.69 16.50 1.73
CA THR A 144 -1.24 17.61 2.52
C THR A 144 -2.76 17.53 2.64
N GLY A 145 -3.40 16.72 1.79
CA GLY A 145 -4.83 16.44 1.82
C GLY A 145 -5.18 15.18 2.64
N THR A 146 -6.26 14.52 2.22
CA THR A 146 -6.78 13.30 2.85
C THR A 146 -6.60 12.10 1.93
N ILE A 147 -6.11 10.99 2.47
CA ILE A 147 -6.05 9.69 1.81
C ILE A 147 -6.77 8.68 2.70
N SER A 148 -7.74 7.95 2.14
CA SER A 148 -8.55 6.97 2.84
C SER A 148 -8.92 5.76 1.98
N GLY A 149 -9.12 4.62 2.65
CA GLY A 149 -9.71 3.41 2.10
C GLY A 149 -9.75 2.26 3.09
N LEU A 150 -9.88 1.02 2.60
CA LEU A 150 -9.54 -0.14 3.44
C LEU A 150 -8.06 -0.04 3.87
N THR A 151 -7.21 0.33 2.93
CA THR A 151 -5.83 0.74 3.15
C THR A 151 -5.59 2.15 2.60
N GLY A 152 -4.93 3.02 3.36
CA GLY A 152 -4.59 4.37 2.87
C GLY A 152 -3.54 4.31 1.77
N VAL A 153 -2.38 3.75 2.08
CA VAL A 153 -1.25 3.59 1.15
C VAL A 153 -0.75 2.15 1.17
N VAL A 154 -0.56 1.56 -0.01
CA VAL A 154 0.15 0.28 -0.17
C VAL A 154 1.44 0.53 -0.93
N ASN A 155 2.57 0.11 -0.36
CA ASN A 155 3.82 -0.05 -1.07
C ASN A 155 4.11 -1.54 -1.22
N GLU A 156 3.89 -2.07 -2.42
CA GLU A 156 3.98 -3.50 -2.74
C GLU A 156 5.41 -4.02 -2.77
N PHE A 157 5.52 -5.35 -2.87
CA PHE A 157 6.78 -6.00 -3.21
C PHE A 157 7.34 -5.43 -4.53
N GLY A 158 8.61 -5.00 -4.51
CA GLY A 158 9.26 -4.31 -5.64
C GLY A 158 9.01 -2.80 -5.67
N GLY A 159 8.01 -2.30 -4.94
CA GLY A 159 7.76 -0.87 -4.78
C GLY A 159 8.83 -0.19 -3.93
N THR A 160 9.31 0.96 -4.39
CA THR A 160 10.22 1.82 -3.62
C THR A 160 9.64 3.21 -3.49
N ILE A 161 9.48 3.70 -2.27
CA ILE A 161 9.19 5.10 -2.01
C ILE A 161 10.44 5.72 -1.40
N GLN A 162 11.08 6.64 -2.12
CA GLN A 162 12.29 7.27 -1.63
C GLN A 162 11.98 8.19 -0.44
N THR A 163 11.01 9.09 -0.61
CA THR A 163 10.55 9.98 0.47
C THR A 163 9.03 10.04 0.49
N LEU A 164 8.43 9.72 1.64
CA LEU A 164 7.04 9.97 1.97
C LEU A 164 6.96 11.05 3.06
N THR A 165 6.32 12.16 2.77
CA THR A 165 6.00 13.22 3.74
C THR A 165 4.49 13.36 3.87
N ASN A 166 3.99 13.13 5.08
CA ASN A 166 2.58 13.32 5.41
C ASN A 166 2.42 14.52 6.35
N SER A 167 1.77 15.57 5.86
CA SER A 167 1.32 16.73 6.64
C SER A 167 -0.21 16.86 6.69
N GLY A 168 -0.92 16.00 5.96
CA GLY A 168 -2.37 15.81 6.02
C GLY A 168 -2.75 14.52 6.74
N SER A 169 -3.78 13.83 6.25
CA SER A 169 -4.26 12.57 6.82
C SER A 169 -4.06 11.40 5.86
N ILE A 170 -3.39 10.34 6.32
CA ILE A 170 -3.39 9.01 5.71
C ILE A 170 -4.14 8.08 6.65
N SER A 171 -5.24 7.53 6.18
CA SER A 171 -6.12 6.70 7.01
C SER A 171 -6.54 5.44 6.29
N GLY A 172 -6.78 4.38 7.03
CA GLY A 172 -7.48 3.22 6.49
C GLY A 172 -8.36 2.54 7.52
N ILE A 173 -9.28 1.71 7.05
CA ILE A 173 -10.05 0.86 7.96
C ILE A 173 -9.11 -0.18 8.59
N GLN A 174 -8.26 -0.82 7.78
CA GLN A 174 -7.35 -1.87 8.21
C GLN A 174 -5.90 -1.39 8.36
N TYR A 175 -5.41 -0.60 7.40
CA TYR A 175 -4.04 -0.09 7.42
C TYR A 175 -3.98 1.37 6.98
N GLY A 176 -3.26 2.23 7.72
CA GLY A 176 -2.92 3.56 7.21
C GLY A 176 -1.92 3.44 6.08
N ILE A 177 -0.77 2.84 6.40
CA ILE A 177 0.29 2.45 5.46
C ILE A 177 0.54 0.96 5.60
N LEU A 178 0.54 0.24 4.48
CA LEU A 178 0.97 -1.15 4.35
C LEU A 178 2.22 -1.19 3.48
N ASN A 179 3.35 -1.59 4.06
CA ASN A 179 4.64 -1.64 3.38
C ASN A 179 5.16 -3.07 3.27
N PHE A 180 5.17 -3.60 2.05
CA PHE A 180 5.87 -4.82 1.66
C PHE A 180 7.20 -4.54 0.95
N GLY A 181 7.33 -3.37 0.32
CA GLY A 181 8.54 -2.91 -0.37
C GLY A 181 9.50 -2.11 0.51
N VAL A 182 10.14 -1.13 -0.10
CA VAL A 182 11.09 -0.22 0.57
C VAL A 182 10.52 1.18 0.68
N ILE A 183 10.56 1.76 1.88
CA ILE A 183 10.35 3.20 2.10
C ILE A 183 11.63 3.75 2.73
N ASN A 184 12.43 4.52 1.99
CA ASN A 184 13.70 5.00 2.53
C ASN A 184 13.51 6.03 3.64
N GLN A 185 12.61 6.99 3.44
CA GLN A 185 12.25 7.97 4.44
C GLN A 185 10.74 8.14 4.53
N LEU A 186 10.18 7.93 5.72
CA LEU A 186 8.79 8.25 6.06
C LEU A 186 8.79 9.33 7.14
N THR A 187 8.26 10.51 6.82
CA THR A 187 8.10 11.63 7.74
C THR A 187 6.61 11.92 7.93
N ASN A 188 6.11 11.70 9.13
CA ASN A 188 4.80 12.18 9.55
C ASN A 188 4.99 13.52 10.27
N ALA A 189 4.72 14.62 9.59
CA ALA A 189 4.95 15.98 10.08
C ALA A 189 4.03 16.33 11.26
N ASN A 190 4.23 17.48 11.89
CA ASN A 190 3.51 17.88 13.12
C ASN A 190 1.97 17.85 12.96
N THR A 191 1.46 18.22 11.80
CA THR A 191 0.02 18.16 11.45
C THR A 191 -0.40 16.83 10.83
N GLY A 192 0.58 15.97 10.55
CA GLY A 192 0.39 14.68 9.91
C GLY A 192 -0.32 13.70 10.83
N VAL A 193 -1.33 13.05 10.28
CA VAL A 193 -2.03 11.94 10.92
C VAL A 193 -1.91 10.69 10.06
N ILE A 194 -1.38 9.61 10.64
CA ILE A 194 -1.47 8.26 10.08
C ILE A 194 -2.32 7.44 11.04
N ALA A 195 -3.54 7.09 10.64
CA ALA A 195 -4.50 6.51 11.58
C ALA A 195 -5.32 5.36 10.98
N THR A 196 -5.99 4.61 11.85
CA THR A 196 -6.97 3.61 11.42
C THR A 196 -8.25 3.64 12.23
N SER A 197 -9.36 3.26 11.60
CA SER A 197 -10.67 3.20 12.25
C SER A 197 -11.07 1.79 12.72
N GLY A 198 -10.55 0.73 12.11
CA GLY A 198 -10.83 -0.66 12.50
C GLY A 198 -10.30 -1.01 13.89
N ALA A 199 -10.85 -2.06 14.51
CA ALA A 199 -10.42 -2.49 15.84
C ALA A 199 -9.11 -3.29 15.81
N ARG A 200 -8.95 -4.18 14.82
CA ARG A 200 -7.77 -5.06 14.63
C ARG A 200 -6.82 -4.53 13.55
N SER A 201 -6.71 -3.21 13.44
CA SER A 201 -5.97 -2.49 12.40
C SER A 201 -4.60 -2.01 12.89
N SER A 202 -3.72 -1.67 11.95
CA SER A 202 -2.41 -1.06 12.27
C SER A 202 -2.22 0.24 11.48
N ALA A 203 -1.82 1.33 12.13
CA ALA A 203 -1.61 2.60 11.41
C ALA A 203 -0.45 2.49 10.40
N ILE A 204 0.67 1.92 10.83
CA ILE A 204 1.73 1.47 9.94
C ILE A 204 1.90 -0.03 10.13
N ASN A 205 1.75 -0.77 9.03
CA ASN A 205 2.04 -2.18 8.96
C ASN A 205 3.27 -2.36 8.05
N ASN A 206 4.41 -2.73 8.64
CA ASN A 206 5.67 -2.91 7.95
C ASN A 206 6.06 -4.40 7.91
N SER A 207 6.09 -4.95 6.71
CA SER A 207 6.64 -6.28 6.40
C SER A 207 7.78 -6.24 5.38
N GLY A 208 8.14 -5.05 4.90
CA GLY A 208 9.34 -4.77 4.12
C GLY A 208 10.35 -3.93 4.93
N SER A 209 10.96 -2.95 4.28
CA SER A 209 11.97 -2.08 4.90
C SER A 209 11.51 -0.63 4.98
N ILE A 210 11.68 -0.01 6.14
CA ILE A 210 11.63 1.44 6.32
C ILE A 210 13.01 1.90 6.80
N GLY A 211 13.73 2.69 6.00
CA GLY A 211 15.05 3.19 6.37
C GLY A 211 14.99 4.09 7.61
N ARG A 212 14.21 5.16 7.52
CA ARG A 212 13.93 6.08 8.63
C ARG A 212 12.46 6.45 8.71
N LEU A 213 11.87 6.27 9.88
CA LEU A 213 10.55 6.73 10.26
C LEU A 213 10.67 7.84 11.29
N THR A 214 10.27 9.05 10.91
CA THR A 214 10.20 10.21 11.81
C THR A 214 8.75 10.59 12.03
N ASN A 215 8.27 10.48 13.27
CA ASN A 215 6.93 10.89 13.67
C ASN A 215 7.00 12.15 14.54
N ASN A 216 6.55 13.28 13.99
CA ASN A 216 6.31 14.50 14.76
C ASN A 216 4.82 14.77 14.99
N GLY A 217 3.94 14.11 14.22
CA GLY A 217 2.49 14.19 14.36
C GLY A 217 1.91 13.03 15.14
N THR A 218 0.80 12.47 14.65
CA THR A 218 0.09 11.35 15.27
C THR A 218 0.13 10.09 14.40
N ILE A 219 0.55 8.98 14.98
CA ILE A 219 0.37 7.63 14.43
C ILE A 219 -0.55 6.85 15.39
N ALA A 220 -1.77 6.52 14.96
CA ALA A 220 -2.80 5.96 15.85
C ALA A 220 -3.50 4.72 15.27
N GLY A 221 -3.21 3.56 15.85
CA GLY A 221 -3.77 2.28 15.45
C GLY A 221 -5.02 1.85 16.22
N GLY A 222 -5.86 1.02 15.61
CA GLY A 222 -6.86 0.25 16.33
C GLY A 222 -6.23 -0.75 17.29
N ALA A 223 -5.41 -1.64 16.76
CA ALA A 223 -4.61 -2.58 17.54
C ALA A 223 -3.17 -2.07 17.71
N ARG A 224 -2.54 -1.56 16.65
CA ARG A 224 -1.12 -1.19 16.68
C ARG A 224 -0.84 0.13 15.99
N GLY A 225 -0.13 1.04 16.65
CA GLY A 225 0.36 2.24 15.98
C GLY A 225 1.33 1.85 14.88
N ILE A 226 2.38 1.12 15.25
CA ILE A 226 3.36 0.54 14.34
C ILE A 226 3.42 -0.96 14.56
N TYR A 227 3.27 -1.74 13.50
CA TYR A 227 3.45 -3.17 13.49
C TYR A 227 4.59 -3.55 12.54
N ASN A 228 5.77 -3.78 13.10
CA ASN A 228 6.93 -4.29 12.38
C ASN A 228 6.97 -5.81 12.52
N TYR A 229 6.71 -6.53 11.43
CA TYR A 229 6.67 -7.99 11.45
C TYR A 229 6.96 -8.63 10.10
N VAL A 230 7.62 -9.79 10.14
CA VAL A 230 7.81 -10.62 8.96
C VAL A 230 6.55 -11.45 8.71
N THR A 231 6.00 -11.37 7.49
CA THR A 231 5.01 -12.34 7.03
C THR A 231 5.71 -13.65 6.67
N SER A 232 5.01 -14.78 6.79
CA SER A 232 5.53 -16.11 6.38
C SER A 232 6.00 -16.18 4.92
N ASN A 233 5.61 -15.21 4.09
CA ASN A 233 5.87 -15.17 2.66
C ASN A 233 6.93 -14.11 2.28
N SER A 234 7.53 -13.41 3.24
CA SER A 234 8.57 -12.41 2.97
C SER A 234 9.96 -13.03 3.03
N ALA A 235 10.72 -12.91 1.94
CA ALA A 235 12.13 -13.27 1.89
C ALA A 235 13.04 -12.29 2.65
N VAL A 236 12.50 -11.13 3.06
CA VAL A 236 13.23 -10.06 3.72
C VAL A 236 12.68 -9.86 5.13
N ALA A 237 13.57 -9.79 6.11
CA ALA A 237 13.21 -9.45 7.48
C ALA A 237 12.63 -8.02 7.53
N ALA A 238 11.51 -7.84 8.23
CA ALA A 238 10.90 -6.54 8.38
C ALA A 238 11.85 -5.65 9.19
N TYR A 239 12.21 -4.51 8.61
CA TYR A 239 13.27 -3.65 9.14
C TYR A 239 12.76 -2.22 9.27
N ILE A 240 13.02 -1.62 10.43
CA ILE A 240 12.97 -0.17 10.60
C ILE A 240 14.36 0.26 11.07
N GLY A 241 15.11 1.00 10.25
CA GLY A 241 16.48 1.37 10.63
C GLY A 241 16.50 2.33 11.80
N VAL A 242 15.81 3.47 11.63
CA VAL A 242 15.66 4.47 12.69
C VAL A 242 14.19 4.84 12.84
N LEU A 243 13.66 4.68 14.04
CA LEU A 243 12.36 5.20 14.45
C LEU A 243 12.58 6.35 15.44
N THR A 244 12.29 7.57 14.99
CA THR A 244 12.28 8.76 15.84
C THR A 244 10.83 9.15 16.12
N ASN A 245 10.43 9.12 17.38
CA ASN A 245 9.13 9.62 17.82
C ASN A 245 9.29 10.90 18.63
N ASN A 246 8.89 12.02 18.04
CA ASN A 246 8.74 13.31 18.72
C ASN A 246 7.26 13.67 18.96
N GLY A 247 6.33 12.95 18.31
CA GLY A 247 4.89 13.13 18.44
C GLY A 247 4.23 12.02 19.26
N LEU A 248 3.01 11.64 18.87
CA LEU A 248 2.25 10.55 19.49
C LEU A 248 2.28 9.30 18.62
N ILE A 249 2.69 8.17 19.20
CA ILE A 249 2.39 6.84 18.66
C ILE A 249 1.45 6.15 19.63
N SER A 250 0.29 5.71 19.17
CA SER A 250 -0.71 5.11 20.04
C SER A 250 -1.48 3.94 19.45
N SER A 251 -2.11 3.18 20.34
CA SER A 251 -3.10 2.17 19.97
C SER A 251 -4.25 2.09 20.97
N ARG A 252 -5.39 1.53 20.52
CA ARG A 252 -6.59 1.39 21.36
C ARG A 252 -6.68 0.06 22.10
N SER A 253 -6.19 -1.03 21.52
CA SER A 253 -6.49 -2.39 22.02
C SER A 253 -5.30 -3.34 22.20
N ASN A 254 -4.12 -3.02 21.67
CA ASN A 254 -2.93 -3.87 21.83
C ASN A 254 -1.71 -3.00 22.20
N SER A 255 -0.70 -2.87 21.34
CA SER A 255 0.54 -2.18 21.68
C SER A 255 0.78 -1.02 20.74
N ALA A 256 1.29 0.11 21.22
CA ALA A 256 1.55 1.26 20.36
C ALA A 256 2.63 0.92 19.31
N ILE A 257 3.69 0.22 19.72
CA ILE A 257 4.69 -0.37 18.83
C ILE A 257 4.75 -1.89 19.08
N THR A 258 4.68 -2.68 18.01
CA THR A 258 4.90 -4.12 18.04
C THR A 258 6.03 -4.48 17.09
N ASN A 259 7.08 -5.11 17.61
CA ASN A 259 8.20 -5.67 16.88
C ASN A 259 8.22 -7.18 17.12
N THR A 260 7.97 -7.98 16.08
CA THR A 260 7.84 -9.44 16.21
C THR A 260 8.25 -10.19 14.95
N GLY A 261 8.46 -11.50 15.06
CA GLY A 261 8.72 -12.38 13.93
C GLY A 261 10.01 -12.02 13.20
N ASN A 262 11.16 -12.16 13.87
CA ASN A 262 12.49 -11.93 13.28
C ASN A 262 12.68 -10.53 12.65
N SER A 263 11.92 -9.55 13.13
CA SER A 263 12.02 -8.17 12.66
C SER A 263 12.98 -7.36 13.52
N THR A 264 13.53 -6.30 12.94
CA THR A 264 14.49 -5.42 13.61
C THR A 264 14.01 -3.98 13.60
N ILE A 265 14.14 -3.31 14.74
CA ILE A 265 14.20 -1.85 14.83
C ILE A 265 15.63 -1.51 15.25
N GLY A 266 16.42 -0.89 14.36
CA GLY A 266 17.83 -0.59 14.67
C GLY A 266 17.97 0.38 15.84
N VAL A 267 17.34 1.55 15.71
CA VAL A 267 17.28 2.57 16.76
C VAL A 267 15.84 3.02 16.94
N LEU A 268 15.36 3.02 18.19
CA LEU A 268 14.12 3.64 18.62
C LEU A 268 14.45 4.79 19.59
N SER A 269 14.30 6.03 19.12
CA SER A 269 14.47 7.23 19.91
C SER A 269 13.11 7.89 20.13
N ASN A 270 12.62 7.87 21.37
CA ASN A 270 11.35 8.44 21.75
C ASN A 270 11.55 9.68 22.64
N THR A 271 11.25 10.86 22.12
CA THR A 271 11.16 12.11 22.91
C THR A 271 9.70 12.58 23.08
N GLY A 272 8.79 12.04 22.26
CA GLY A 272 7.36 12.22 22.38
C GLY A 272 6.70 11.16 23.29
N THR A 273 5.45 10.83 22.98
CA THR A 273 4.64 9.88 23.74
C THR A 273 4.40 8.61 22.95
N ILE A 274 4.69 7.47 23.55
CA ILE A 274 4.24 6.15 23.08
C ILE A 274 3.20 5.65 24.09
N SER A 275 1.95 5.50 23.63
CA SER A 275 0.82 5.19 24.51
C SER A 275 -0.13 4.15 23.92
N GLY A 276 -0.20 3.00 24.54
CA GLY A 276 -1.19 1.98 24.22
C GLY A 276 -1.34 1.08 25.44
N PRO A 277 -2.29 0.13 25.42
CA PRO A 277 -2.40 -0.82 26.51
C PRO A 277 -1.07 -1.57 26.80
N GLY A 278 -0.30 -1.85 25.75
CA GLY A 278 1.16 -1.96 25.78
C GLY A 278 1.82 -0.75 25.09
N GLY A 279 2.92 -0.22 25.62
CA GLY A 279 3.70 0.80 24.93
C GLY A 279 4.49 0.18 23.76
N ILE A 280 5.54 -0.56 24.11
CA ILE A 280 6.39 -1.32 23.17
C ILE A 280 6.27 -2.81 23.50
N PHE A 281 5.98 -3.62 22.49
CA PHE A 281 6.00 -5.08 22.57
C PHE A 281 7.04 -5.64 21.60
N ASN A 282 8.19 -6.06 22.13
CA ASN A 282 9.25 -6.74 21.40
C ASN A 282 9.22 -8.23 21.74
N TYR A 283 8.99 -9.11 20.76
CA TYR A 283 8.71 -10.52 21.04
C TYR A 283 9.36 -11.49 20.07
N GLY A 284 9.75 -12.66 20.61
CA GLY A 284 10.28 -13.77 19.83
C GLY A 284 11.71 -13.48 19.39
N ARG A 285 12.03 -13.71 18.12
CA ARG A 285 13.37 -13.42 17.56
C ARG A 285 13.50 -11.96 17.09
N ALA A 286 12.66 -11.06 17.58
CA ALA A 286 12.70 -9.66 17.20
C ALA A 286 13.76 -8.90 18.00
N ASP A 287 14.38 -7.91 17.36
CA ASP A 287 15.50 -7.14 17.90
C ASP A 287 15.18 -5.64 17.89
N ILE A 288 15.49 -4.97 19.00
CA ILE A 288 15.63 -3.53 19.07
C ILE A 288 17.08 -3.23 19.44
N GLY A 289 17.87 -2.70 18.52
CA GLY A 289 19.29 -2.47 18.77
C GLY A 289 19.52 -1.47 19.91
N VAL A 290 18.95 -0.28 19.78
CA VAL A 290 18.99 0.78 20.79
C VAL A 290 17.60 1.33 21.04
N LEU A 291 17.20 1.41 22.31
CA LEU A 291 15.99 2.08 22.77
C LEU A 291 16.38 3.24 23.69
N THR A 292 16.12 4.46 23.27
CA THR A 292 16.16 5.66 24.12
C THR A 292 14.75 6.16 24.32
N ASN A 293 14.30 6.22 25.57
CA ASN A 293 12.92 6.55 25.90
C ASN A 293 12.79 7.77 26.82
N GLY A 294 11.96 8.73 26.40
CA GLY A 294 11.40 9.79 27.23
C GLY A 294 10.09 9.35 27.89
N THR A 295 9.00 9.19 27.15
CA THR A 295 7.68 8.85 27.76
C THR A 295 7.03 7.63 27.11
N LEU A 296 6.93 6.54 27.88
CA LEU A 296 6.08 5.38 27.65
C LEU A 296 4.97 5.39 28.71
N THR A 297 3.71 5.41 28.27
CA THR A 297 2.56 5.40 29.18
C THR A 297 1.62 4.27 28.86
N ASN A 298 1.07 3.66 29.91
CA ASN A 298 -0.05 2.73 29.76
C ASN A 298 -1.29 3.47 29.31
N GLY A 299 -1.88 3.03 28.20
CA GLY A 299 -3.24 3.36 27.82
C GLY A 299 -4.23 2.63 28.74
N VAL A 300 -5.25 3.36 29.22
CA VAL A 300 -6.38 2.80 29.97
C VAL A 300 -7.26 1.96 29.04
N ALA A 301 -6.90 0.72 28.75
CA ALA A 301 -7.82 -0.27 28.19
C ALA A 301 -7.87 -1.53 29.05
N SER A 302 -9.08 -1.91 29.45
CA SER A 302 -9.38 -2.95 30.44
C SER A 302 -9.12 -4.39 29.99
N ASN A 303 -8.85 -4.64 28.70
CA ASN A 303 -8.80 -5.99 28.10
C ASN A 303 -7.56 -6.30 27.24
N ALA A 304 -6.45 -5.56 27.39
CA ALA A 304 -5.26 -5.86 26.60
C ALA A 304 -4.47 -7.08 27.12
N LEU A 305 -4.02 -7.91 26.18
CA LEU A 305 -3.15 -9.07 26.42
C LEU A 305 -1.76 -8.69 26.93
N ILE A 306 -1.35 -7.43 26.73
CA ILE A 306 -0.07 -6.86 27.13
C ILE A 306 -0.38 -5.64 27.98
N ARG A 307 0.15 -5.61 29.20
CA ARG A 307 0.04 -4.49 30.15
C ARG A 307 1.44 -4.03 30.51
N GLY A 308 1.74 -2.75 30.29
CA GLY A 308 3.03 -2.15 30.63
C GLY A 308 3.61 -1.27 29.51
N GLY A 309 4.45 -0.29 29.89
CA GLY A 309 5.13 0.58 28.93
C GLY A 309 6.08 -0.18 28.00
N LEU A 310 6.75 -1.22 28.51
CA LEU A 310 7.67 -2.05 27.74
C LEU A 310 7.53 -3.53 28.11
N TYR A 311 7.22 -4.36 27.12
CA TYR A 311 7.33 -5.81 27.19
C TYR A 311 8.43 -6.27 26.21
N ASN A 312 9.41 -7.00 26.73
CA ASN A 312 10.49 -7.58 25.93
C ASN A 312 10.64 -9.08 26.18
N ALA A 313 10.35 -9.88 25.16
CA ALA A 313 10.71 -11.30 25.04
C ALA A 313 11.50 -11.58 23.75
N GLY A 314 12.10 -10.54 23.16
CA GLY A 314 13.16 -10.63 22.16
C GLY A 314 14.44 -10.00 22.70
N THR A 315 15.21 -9.34 21.84
CA THR A 315 16.44 -8.64 22.23
C THR A 315 16.21 -7.14 22.26
N ILE A 316 16.69 -6.49 23.33
CA ILE A 316 16.96 -5.04 23.35
C ILE A 316 18.45 -4.90 23.67
N GLY A 317 19.25 -4.41 22.73
CA GLY A 317 20.69 -4.31 22.89
C GLY A 317 21.09 -3.29 23.95
N VAL A 318 20.56 -2.06 23.83
CA VAL A 318 20.74 -0.97 24.78
C VAL A 318 19.39 -0.36 25.13
N LEU A 319 19.13 -0.15 26.41
CA LEU A 319 17.99 0.61 26.92
C LEU A 319 18.49 1.81 27.73
N THR A 320 18.21 3.01 27.26
CA THR A 320 18.35 4.27 28.01
C THR A 320 16.96 4.84 28.24
N ASN A 321 16.64 5.20 29.49
CA ASN A 321 15.36 5.77 29.84
C ASN A 321 15.55 7.05 30.64
N ASP A 322 15.16 8.17 30.04
CA ASP A 322 15.27 9.51 30.60
C ASP A 322 13.90 10.07 31.05
N GLY A 323 12.85 9.25 31.05
CA GLY A 323 11.56 9.58 31.65
C GLY A 323 10.78 8.35 32.16
N THR A 324 9.54 8.13 31.71
CA THR A 324 8.64 7.11 32.27
C THR A 324 8.58 5.84 31.41
N ILE A 325 8.58 4.67 32.06
CA ILE A 325 8.17 3.36 31.51
C ILE A 325 7.03 2.79 32.35
#